data_AF-A0A6A7AHW9-F1
#
_entry.id   AF-A0A6A7AHW9-F1
#
_cell.length_a   1.000
_cell.length_b   1.000
_cell.length_c   1.000
_cell.angle_alpha   90.00
_cell.angle_beta   90.00
_cell.angle_gamma   90.00
#
_symmetry.space_group_name_H-M   'P 1'
#
loop_
_entity.id
_entity.type
_entity.pdbx_description
1 polymer ?
#
loop_
_entity_poly.entity_id
_entity_poly.type
_entity_poly.pdbx_seq_one_letter_code
_entity_poly.pdbx_strand_id
1 'polypeptide(L)'
;MRRTLQTATIGLDWLIKKGVKVMPDANWQENADKPCDTGSDISVMEKEFPKYDFSVVDPSYPDKTTNVESSPYAFTQKAILARGQTCLKALYDRPEKVIAVVSHSGFLRTAVCNRAFFNADWRVFTFDEEAMSKSKEKGEAKFVLRESEETEKNGGGMGRSDVGVFGITEGDFPPEVEDAIKDEQAKRPAKAEDLDEANRQKPSN
;
A
#
# COMPACT_ATOMS: atom_id res chain seq x y z
N MET A 1 -2.76 -4.31 -11.75
CA MET A 1 -2.63 -5.79 -11.75
C MET A 1 -2.14 -6.43 -13.07
N ARG A 2 -2.23 -5.83 -14.26
CA ARG A 2 -1.77 -6.49 -15.51
C ARG A 2 -0.34 -7.03 -15.45
N ARG A 3 0.63 -6.18 -15.06
CA ARG A 3 2.04 -6.58 -14.94
C ARG A 3 2.22 -7.73 -13.94
N THR A 4 1.53 -7.70 -12.80
CA THR A 4 1.65 -8.75 -11.77
C THR A 4 1.02 -10.07 -12.22
N LEU A 5 -0.12 -10.05 -12.91
CA LEU A 5 -0.73 -11.25 -13.49
C LEU A 5 0.11 -11.86 -14.61
N GLN A 6 0.78 -11.04 -15.42
CA GLN A 6 1.75 -11.53 -16.41
C GLN A 6 2.95 -12.19 -15.72
N THR A 7 3.53 -11.53 -14.71
CA THR A 7 4.64 -12.10 -13.91
C THR A 7 4.23 -13.41 -13.26
N ALA A 8 3.05 -13.49 -12.62
CA ALA A 8 2.54 -14.72 -12.03
C ALA A 8 2.33 -15.81 -13.08
N THR A 9 1.72 -15.46 -14.22
CA THR A 9 1.47 -16.38 -15.33
C THR A 9 2.76 -16.97 -15.89
N ILE A 10 3.81 -16.17 -16.02
CA ILE A 10 5.07 -16.59 -16.64
C ILE A 10 5.96 -17.29 -15.60
N GLY A 11 6.18 -16.66 -14.45
CA GLY A 11 7.12 -17.14 -13.43
C GLY A 11 6.61 -18.32 -12.61
N LEU A 12 5.29 -18.48 -12.48
CA LEU A 12 4.66 -19.52 -11.66
C LEU A 12 3.79 -20.47 -12.49
N ASP A 13 3.88 -20.44 -13.82
CA ASP A 13 3.09 -21.29 -14.73
C ASP A 13 3.10 -22.77 -14.32
N TRP A 14 4.27 -23.26 -13.91
CA TRP A 14 4.47 -24.65 -13.49
C TRP A 14 3.69 -25.04 -12.23
N LEU A 15 3.39 -24.09 -11.33
CA LEU A 15 2.51 -24.30 -10.17
C LEU A 15 1.04 -24.16 -10.57
N ILE A 16 0.73 -23.18 -11.42
CA ILE A 16 -0.63 -22.94 -11.91
C ILE A 16 -1.14 -24.17 -12.67
N LYS A 17 -0.30 -24.76 -13.53
CA LYS A 17 -0.60 -26.01 -14.26
C LYS A 17 -0.80 -27.22 -13.34
N LYS A 18 -0.25 -27.19 -12.13
CA LYS A 18 -0.48 -28.22 -11.09
C LYS A 18 -1.75 -27.97 -10.27
N GLY A 19 -2.52 -26.93 -10.59
CA GLY A 19 -3.78 -26.62 -9.93
C GLY A 19 -3.66 -25.71 -8.71
N VAL A 20 -2.51 -25.05 -8.49
CA VAL A 20 -2.40 -24.01 -7.46
C VAL A 20 -3.33 -22.85 -7.81
N LYS A 21 -4.24 -22.52 -6.90
CA LYS A 21 -5.21 -21.43 -7.09
C LYS A 21 -4.49 -20.08 -7.16
N VAL A 22 -4.81 -19.31 -8.19
CA VAL A 22 -4.40 -17.89 -8.33
C VAL A 22 -5.61 -17.03 -8.02
N MET A 23 -5.44 -16.04 -7.15
CA MET A 23 -6.50 -15.10 -6.75
C MET A 23 -6.04 -13.67 -7.06
N PRO A 24 -6.64 -13.00 -8.05
CA PRO A 24 -6.51 -11.56 -8.18
C PRO A 24 -7.11 -10.87 -6.96
N ASP A 25 -6.41 -9.87 -6.42
CA ASP A 25 -6.85 -9.12 -5.23
C ASP A 25 -6.37 -7.68 -5.33
N ALA A 26 -7.33 -6.75 -5.28
CA ALA A 26 -7.12 -5.32 -5.41
C ALA A 26 -6.18 -4.75 -4.33
N ASN A 27 -6.08 -5.39 -3.15
CA ASN A 27 -5.23 -4.90 -2.07
C ASN A 27 -3.73 -4.93 -2.39
N TRP A 28 -3.32 -5.78 -3.34
CA TRP A 28 -1.92 -5.95 -3.75
C TRP A 28 -1.50 -5.04 -4.90
N GLN A 29 -2.33 -4.06 -5.27
CA GLN A 29 -1.96 -3.06 -6.27
C GLN A 29 -0.84 -2.12 -5.77
N GLU A 30 -0.16 -1.48 -6.73
CA GLU A 30 0.88 -0.48 -6.45
C GLU A 30 0.32 0.68 -5.59
N ASN A 31 1.21 1.35 -4.86
CA ASN A 31 0.87 2.42 -3.95
C ASN A 31 0.42 3.73 -4.65
N ALA A 32 1.12 4.17 -5.69
CA ALA A 32 0.89 5.47 -6.35
C ALA A 32 -0.36 5.49 -7.26
N ASP A 33 -0.95 6.67 -7.44
CA ASP A 33 -2.13 6.95 -8.28
C ASP A 33 -1.78 7.46 -9.69
N LYS A 34 -0.50 7.48 -10.04
CA LYS A 34 -0.03 7.83 -11.38
C LYS A 34 -0.62 6.88 -12.43
N PRO A 35 -0.87 7.33 -13.68
CA PRO A 35 -1.45 6.48 -14.72
C PRO A 35 -0.70 5.16 -14.98
N CYS A 36 0.62 5.10 -14.76
CA CYS A 36 1.41 3.87 -14.91
C CYS A 36 1.26 2.87 -13.75
N ASP A 37 0.75 3.33 -12.61
CA ASP A 37 0.59 2.59 -11.35
C ASP A 37 -0.89 2.34 -10.99
N THR A 38 -1.79 3.03 -11.68
CA THR A 38 -3.22 2.74 -11.73
C THR A 38 -3.48 1.57 -12.68
N GLY A 39 -4.33 0.64 -12.23
CA GLY A 39 -4.70 -0.53 -13.00
C GLY A 39 -5.59 -0.23 -14.21
N SER A 40 -5.94 -1.27 -14.95
CA SER A 40 -7.07 -1.22 -15.90
C SER A 40 -8.30 -1.84 -15.27
N ASP A 41 -9.49 -1.44 -15.73
CA ASP A 41 -10.77 -1.93 -15.26
C ASP A 41 -10.88 -3.46 -15.29
N ILE A 42 -11.66 -4.00 -14.35
CA ILE A 42 -11.93 -5.45 -14.24
C ILE A 42 -12.40 -6.02 -15.58
N SER A 43 -13.32 -5.35 -16.27
CA SER A 43 -13.85 -5.81 -17.56
C SER A 43 -12.80 -5.93 -18.68
N VAL A 44 -11.72 -5.14 -18.61
CA VAL A 44 -10.58 -5.24 -19.52
C VAL A 44 -9.69 -6.41 -19.10
N MET A 45 -9.40 -6.50 -17.80
CA MET A 45 -8.57 -7.56 -17.22
C MET A 45 -9.16 -8.95 -17.41
N GLU A 46 -10.47 -9.13 -17.27
CA GLU A 46 -11.18 -10.40 -17.50
C GLU A 46 -11.03 -10.89 -18.94
N LYS A 47 -11.09 -9.97 -19.93
CA LYS A 47 -10.90 -10.31 -21.34
C LYS A 47 -9.47 -10.73 -21.65
N GLU A 48 -8.49 -10.06 -21.04
CA GLU A 48 -7.07 -10.37 -21.25
C GLU A 48 -6.62 -11.63 -20.50
N PHE A 49 -7.22 -11.91 -19.35
CA PHE A 49 -6.86 -13.05 -18.50
C PHE A 49 -8.08 -13.90 -18.12
N PRO A 50 -8.77 -14.51 -19.10
CA PRO A 50 -10.05 -15.20 -18.88
C PRO A 50 -9.95 -16.46 -18.00
N LYS A 51 -8.72 -16.91 -17.70
CA LYS A 51 -8.44 -18.04 -16.81
C LYS A 51 -8.47 -17.67 -15.32
N TYR A 52 -8.46 -16.38 -14.98
CA TYR A 52 -8.50 -15.92 -13.60
C TYR A 52 -9.91 -15.45 -13.24
N ASP A 53 -10.31 -15.75 -12.01
CA ASP A 53 -11.59 -15.32 -11.46
C ASP A 53 -11.46 -13.92 -10.86
N PHE A 54 -12.11 -12.94 -11.47
CA PHE A 54 -12.15 -11.56 -10.99
C PHE A 54 -13.40 -11.24 -10.18
N SER A 55 -14.34 -12.19 -10.01
CA SER A 55 -15.61 -11.94 -9.32
C SER A 55 -15.45 -11.57 -7.84
N VAL A 56 -14.28 -11.89 -7.26
CA VAL A 56 -13.91 -11.58 -5.87
C VAL A 56 -13.06 -10.32 -5.74
N VAL A 57 -12.68 -9.67 -6.84
CA VAL A 57 -11.92 -8.42 -6.83
C VAL A 57 -12.85 -7.29 -6.41
N ASP A 58 -12.39 -6.43 -5.50
CA ASP A 58 -13.13 -5.24 -5.08
C ASP A 58 -13.57 -4.43 -6.31
N PRO A 59 -14.88 -4.19 -6.52
CA PRO A 59 -15.40 -3.48 -7.69
C PRO A 59 -14.91 -2.03 -7.82
N SER A 60 -14.40 -1.41 -6.74
CA SER A 60 -13.80 -0.08 -6.79
C SER A 60 -12.41 -0.07 -7.44
N TYR A 61 -11.77 -1.24 -7.63
CA TYR A 61 -10.55 -1.30 -8.44
C TYR A 61 -10.82 -0.89 -9.90
N PRO A 62 -9.94 -0.08 -10.54
CA PRO A 62 -8.60 0.31 -10.08
C PRO A 62 -8.52 1.69 -9.42
N ASP A 63 -9.64 2.26 -8.97
CA ASP A 63 -9.73 3.63 -8.48
C ASP A 63 -8.93 3.82 -7.17
N LYS A 64 -8.25 4.97 -7.09
CA LYS A 64 -7.43 5.41 -5.96
C LYS A 64 -7.73 6.87 -5.56
N THR A 65 -8.57 7.57 -6.31
CA THR A 65 -8.73 9.02 -6.19
C THR A 65 -10.12 9.42 -5.70
N THR A 66 -11.13 8.55 -5.82
CA THR A 66 -12.44 8.81 -5.20
C THR A 66 -12.40 8.61 -3.69
N ASN A 67 -12.98 9.55 -2.94
CA ASN A 67 -13.11 9.49 -1.48
C ASN A 67 -11.79 9.20 -0.74
N VAL A 68 -10.71 9.89 -1.12
CA VAL A 68 -9.32 9.70 -0.64
C VAL A 68 -9.22 9.46 0.87
N GLU A 69 -9.95 10.22 1.68
CA GLU A 69 -9.92 10.14 3.15
C GLU A 69 -10.36 8.78 3.72
N SER A 70 -11.21 8.06 2.98
CA SER A 70 -11.81 6.79 3.39
C SER A 70 -11.43 5.60 2.51
N SER A 71 -10.84 5.86 1.35
CA SER A 71 -10.50 4.81 0.40
C SER A 71 -9.30 4.00 0.90
N PRO A 72 -9.38 2.66 0.97
CA PRO A 72 -8.22 1.82 1.27
C PRO A 72 -7.16 1.87 0.15
N TYR A 73 -7.55 2.37 -1.03
CA TYR A 73 -6.71 2.41 -2.22
C TYR A 73 -5.99 3.74 -2.44
N ALA A 74 -6.31 4.76 -1.65
CA ALA A 74 -5.73 6.08 -1.73
C ALA A 74 -4.19 6.06 -1.61
N PHE A 75 -3.54 6.94 -2.38
CA PHE A 75 -2.10 7.15 -2.30
C PHE A 75 -1.76 8.07 -1.11
N THR A 76 -2.06 7.61 0.11
CA THR A 76 -1.71 8.29 1.37
C THR A 76 -0.97 7.34 2.29
N GLN A 77 -0.10 7.87 3.15
CA GLN A 77 0.65 7.06 4.11
C GLN A 77 -0.30 6.23 4.99
N LYS A 78 -1.34 6.86 5.53
CA LYS A 78 -2.37 6.21 6.35
C LYS A 78 -3.03 5.03 5.63
N ALA A 79 -3.56 5.24 4.42
CA ALA A 79 -4.28 4.18 3.69
C ALA A 79 -3.35 3.03 3.31
N ILE A 80 -2.13 3.34 2.86
CA ILE A 80 -1.17 2.33 2.40
C ILE A 80 -0.65 1.46 3.55
N LEU A 81 -0.32 2.06 4.70
CA LEU A 81 0.12 1.29 5.86
C LEU A 81 -1.00 0.43 6.44
N ALA A 82 -2.24 0.97 6.49
CA ALA A 82 -3.41 0.20 6.91
C ALA A 82 -3.70 -0.97 5.94
N ARG A 83 -3.56 -0.73 4.64
CA ARG A 83 -3.73 -1.77 3.60
C ARG A 83 -2.66 -2.86 3.71
N GLY A 84 -1.40 -2.49 3.94
CA GLY A 84 -0.32 -3.45 4.19
C GLY A 84 -0.62 -4.39 5.36
N GLN A 85 -1.08 -3.85 6.49
CA GLN A 85 -1.50 -4.66 7.65
C GLN A 85 -2.74 -5.50 7.37
N THR A 86 -3.70 -4.99 6.59
CA THR A 86 -4.87 -5.77 6.15
C THR A 86 -4.45 -6.96 5.30
N CYS A 87 -3.54 -6.77 4.34
CA CYS A 87 -2.96 -7.84 3.54
C CYS A 87 -2.24 -8.88 4.40
N LEU A 88 -1.39 -8.44 5.34
CA LEU A 88 -0.63 -9.35 6.21
C LEU A 88 -1.56 -10.15 7.12
N LYS A 89 -2.57 -9.52 7.71
CA LYS A 89 -3.62 -10.22 8.47
C LYS A 89 -4.31 -11.26 7.60
N ALA A 90 -4.71 -10.86 6.39
CA ALA A 90 -5.41 -11.75 5.47
C ALA A 90 -4.55 -12.94 5.07
N LEU A 91 -3.23 -12.80 4.95
CA LEU A 91 -2.28 -13.91 4.73
C LEU A 91 -2.08 -14.77 5.97
N TYR A 92 -2.01 -14.17 7.16
CA TYR A 92 -1.81 -14.89 8.43
C TYR A 92 -2.97 -15.84 8.72
N ASP A 93 -4.20 -15.41 8.42
CA ASP A 93 -5.42 -16.18 8.66
C ASP A 93 -5.63 -17.34 7.66
N ARG A 94 -4.72 -17.51 6.69
CA ARG A 94 -4.85 -18.54 5.65
C ARG A 94 -4.34 -19.91 6.09
N PRO A 95 -4.95 -21.00 5.60
CA PRO A 95 -4.51 -22.35 5.91
C PRO A 95 -3.29 -22.82 5.09
N GLU A 96 -2.94 -22.13 4.00
CA GLU A 96 -1.82 -22.53 3.16
C GLU A 96 -0.47 -22.33 3.85
N LYS A 97 0.40 -23.35 3.79
CA LYS A 97 1.75 -23.29 4.38
C LYS A 97 2.70 -22.34 3.64
N VAL A 98 2.50 -22.18 2.33
CA VAL A 98 3.34 -21.34 1.47
C VAL A 98 2.40 -20.59 0.53
N ILE A 99 2.53 -19.26 0.52
CA ILE A 99 1.73 -18.37 -0.31
C ILE A 99 2.70 -17.53 -1.14
N ALA A 100 2.53 -17.56 -2.47
CA ALA A 100 3.25 -16.67 -3.37
C ALA A 100 2.43 -15.40 -3.60
N VAL A 101 3.00 -14.25 -3.25
CA VAL A 101 2.41 -12.94 -3.52
C VAL A 101 3.18 -12.29 -4.65
N VAL A 102 2.48 -11.89 -5.71
CA VAL A 102 3.07 -11.15 -6.84
C VAL A 102 2.48 -9.74 -6.84
N SER A 103 3.31 -8.77 -6.43
CA SER A 103 2.90 -7.38 -6.23
C SER A 103 3.98 -6.42 -6.77
N HIS A 104 3.93 -5.18 -6.34
CA HIS A 104 4.77 -4.10 -6.82
C HIS A 104 5.75 -3.62 -5.73
N SER A 105 6.93 -3.17 -6.14
CA SER A 105 8.03 -2.87 -5.22
C SER A 105 7.71 -1.69 -4.29
N GLY A 106 7.00 -0.66 -4.76
CA GLY A 106 6.62 0.50 -3.95
C GLY A 106 5.77 0.08 -2.76
N PHE A 107 4.68 -0.63 -3.02
CA PHE A 107 3.80 -1.16 -1.97
C PHE A 107 4.50 -2.16 -1.04
N LEU A 108 5.26 -3.12 -1.59
CA LEU A 108 5.96 -4.13 -0.78
C LEU A 108 6.97 -3.50 0.18
N ARG A 109 7.76 -2.52 -0.31
CA ARG A 109 8.74 -1.80 0.52
C ARG A 109 8.04 -0.95 1.56
N THR A 110 7.07 -0.13 1.18
CA THR A 110 6.54 0.89 2.09
C THR A 110 5.57 0.33 3.13
N ALA A 111 4.85 -0.77 2.85
CA ALA A 111 3.75 -1.22 3.68
C ALA A 111 3.78 -2.70 4.12
N VAL A 112 4.55 -3.56 3.45
CA VAL A 112 4.46 -5.02 3.69
C VAL A 112 5.70 -5.57 4.39
N CYS A 113 6.90 -5.34 3.86
CA CYS A 113 8.11 -5.99 4.37
C CYS A 113 9.35 -5.10 4.47
N ASN A 114 9.29 -3.83 4.06
CA ASN A 114 10.42 -2.90 4.18
C ASN A 114 11.71 -3.44 3.53
N ARG A 115 11.59 -4.10 2.37
CA ARG A 115 12.71 -4.57 1.54
C ARG A 115 12.62 -3.97 0.15
N ALA A 116 13.78 -3.70 -0.46
CA ALA A 116 13.85 -3.30 -1.86
C ALA A 116 13.57 -4.50 -2.77
N PHE A 117 12.90 -4.26 -3.90
CA PHE A 117 12.66 -5.26 -4.94
C PHE A 117 13.01 -4.68 -6.30
N PHE A 118 13.93 -5.33 -7.00
CA PHE A 118 14.11 -5.14 -8.43
C PHE A 118 13.07 -5.96 -9.22
N ASN A 119 12.90 -5.64 -10.50
CA ASN A 119 11.94 -6.33 -11.35
C ASN A 119 12.21 -7.84 -11.41
N ALA A 120 11.15 -8.63 -11.12
CA ALA A 120 11.16 -10.08 -11.10
C ALA A 120 12.17 -10.71 -10.12
N ASP A 121 12.55 -9.99 -9.06
CA ASP A 121 13.19 -10.58 -7.88
C ASP A 121 12.14 -11.14 -6.91
N TRP A 122 12.56 -12.01 -6.00
CA TRP A 122 11.69 -12.63 -5.00
C TRP A 122 12.36 -12.70 -3.64
N ARG A 123 11.57 -12.72 -2.58
CA ARG A 123 12.04 -12.82 -1.19
C ARG A 123 11.13 -13.77 -0.42
N VAL A 124 11.68 -14.47 0.56
CA VAL A 124 10.93 -15.42 1.40
C VAL A 124 10.80 -14.84 2.79
N PHE A 125 9.58 -14.91 3.33
CA PHE A 125 9.28 -14.38 4.65
C PHE A 125 8.54 -15.42 5.50
N THR A 126 8.72 -15.31 6.80
CA THR A 126 7.88 -15.94 7.82
C THR A 126 7.31 -14.85 8.72
N PHE A 127 6.20 -15.12 9.40
CA PHE A 127 5.71 -14.21 10.42
C PHE A 127 6.66 -14.22 11.64
N ASP A 128 6.99 -13.03 12.13
CA ASP A 128 7.85 -12.86 13.29
C ASP A 128 7.01 -12.84 14.57
N GLU A 129 6.74 -14.03 15.10
CA GLU A 129 5.93 -14.21 16.32
C GLU A 129 6.46 -13.40 17.53
N GLU A 130 7.78 -13.26 17.66
CA GLU A 130 8.37 -12.48 18.75
C GLU A 130 8.10 -10.98 18.57
N ALA A 131 8.32 -10.46 17.35
CA ALA A 131 8.04 -9.06 17.05
C ALA A 131 6.54 -8.73 17.13
N MET A 132 5.67 -9.65 16.70
CA MET A 132 4.22 -9.50 16.83
C MET A 132 3.77 -9.49 18.30
N SER A 133 4.34 -10.37 19.14
CA SER A 133 4.07 -10.37 20.58
C SER A 133 4.47 -9.05 21.22
N LYS A 134 5.67 -8.55 20.94
CA LYS A 134 6.15 -7.23 21.42
C LYS A 134 5.27 -6.08 20.93
N SER A 135 4.78 -6.14 19.69
CA SER A 135 3.85 -5.13 19.17
C SER A 135 2.51 -5.16 19.89
N LYS A 136 2.01 -6.35 20.26
CA LYS A 136 0.78 -6.52 21.03
C LYS A 136 0.92 -5.99 22.46
N GLU A 137 2.07 -6.21 23.12
CA GLU A 137 2.36 -5.65 24.45
C GLU A 137 2.35 -4.11 24.46
N LYS A 138 2.70 -3.49 23.32
CA LYS A 138 2.63 -2.03 23.10
C LYS A 138 1.24 -1.53 22.69
N GLY A 139 0.25 -2.41 22.59
CA GLY A 139 -1.12 -2.06 22.20
C GLY A 139 -1.35 -1.85 20.70
N GLU A 140 -0.37 -2.17 19.84
CA GLU A 140 -0.48 -1.97 18.38
C GLU A 140 -0.97 -3.24 17.65
N ALA A 141 -0.56 -4.42 18.12
CA ALA A 141 -0.89 -5.73 17.53
C ALA A 141 -0.62 -5.85 16.01
N LYS A 142 0.53 -5.35 15.55
CA LYS A 142 0.94 -5.40 14.13
C LYS A 142 1.39 -6.80 13.72
N PHE A 143 1.12 -7.14 12.46
CA PHE A 143 1.73 -8.25 11.75
C PHE A 143 3.10 -7.86 11.24
N VAL A 144 4.11 -8.66 11.56
CA VAL A 144 5.52 -8.40 11.24
C VAL A 144 6.09 -9.59 10.49
N LEU A 145 6.82 -9.32 9.41
CA LEU A 145 7.51 -10.33 8.62
C LEU A 145 9.00 -10.34 8.94
N ARG A 146 9.57 -11.54 9.00
CA ARG A 146 11.01 -11.80 9.03
C ARG A 146 11.43 -12.48 7.74
N GLU A 147 12.38 -11.86 7.04
CA GLU A 147 12.97 -12.42 5.82
C GLU A 147 13.82 -13.66 6.13
N SER A 148 13.92 -14.61 5.20
CA SER A 148 14.88 -15.70 5.32
C SER A 148 16.31 -15.20 5.16
N GLU A 149 17.25 -15.82 5.88
CA GLU A 149 18.67 -15.46 5.82
C GLU A 149 19.23 -15.51 4.39
N GLU A 150 18.76 -16.46 3.58
CA GLU A 150 19.20 -16.64 2.20
C GLU A 150 18.84 -15.43 1.33
N THR A 151 17.58 -14.97 1.35
CA THR A 151 17.17 -13.84 0.50
C THR A 151 17.61 -12.50 1.09
N GLU A 152 17.73 -12.41 2.42
CA GLU A 152 18.25 -11.20 3.07
C GLU A 152 19.70 -10.95 2.70
N LYS A 153 20.57 -11.97 2.81
CA LYS A 153 22.00 -11.86 2.51
C LYS A 153 22.28 -11.47 1.06
N ASN A 154 21.48 -11.96 0.13
CA ASN A 154 21.72 -11.80 -1.30
C ASN A 154 21.00 -10.60 -1.91
N GLY A 155 20.06 -9.97 -1.18
CA GLY A 155 19.24 -8.90 -1.75
C GLY A 155 18.18 -9.46 -2.68
N GLY A 156 17.48 -10.50 -2.24
CA GLY A 156 16.52 -11.28 -3.03
C GLY A 156 17.10 -12.58 -3.56
N GLY A 157 16.21 -13.50 -3.95
CA GLY A 157 16.59 -14.81 -4.48
C GLY A 157 17.18 -14.77 -5.89
N MET A 158 17.02 -13.65 -6.61
CA MET A 158 17.77 -13.38 -7.83
C MET A 158 19.04 -12.56 -7.60
N GLY A 159 19.23 -12.03 -6.38
CA GLY A 159 20.35 -11.18 -5.99
C GLY A 159 20.42 -9.85 -6.75
N ARG A 160 19.27 -9.26 -7.09
CA ARG A 160 19.19 -8.05 -7.93
C ARG A 160 18.79 -6.81 -7.14
N SER A 161 18.26 -6.98 -5.94
CA SER A 161 17.74 -5.90 -5.12
C SER A 161 18.78 -5.48 -4.10
N ASP A 162 18.67 -4.25 -3.60
CA ASP A 162 19.54 -3.79 -2.53
C ASP A 162 19.33 -4.61 -1.24
N VAL A 163 20.43 -4.87 -0.54
CA VAL A 163 20.44 -5.55 0.75
C VAL A 163 20.13 -4.54 1.85
N GLY A 164 19.18 -4.88 2.73
CA GLY A 164 18.88 -4.08 3.91
C GLY A 164 17.38 -3.91 4.18
N VAL A 165 17.10 -3.17 5.26
CA VAL A 165 15.74 -2.79 5.68
C VAL A 165 15.51 -1.33 5.33
N PHE A 166 14.49 -1.08 4.50
CA PHE A 166 14.17 0.23 3.97
C PHE A 166 12.83 0.69 4.52
N GLY A 167 12.89 1.52 5.57
CA GLY A 167 11.71 2.17 6.13
C GLY A 167 11.12 3.22 5.19
N ILE A 168 10.11 3.92 5.69
CA ILE A 168 9.49 5.06 5.00
C ILE A 168 10.48 6.23 5.03
N THR A 169 10.64 6.88 3.88
CA THR A 169 11.48 8.08 3.70
C THR A 169 10.66 9.26 3.21
N GLU A 170 11.21 10.47 3.36
CA GLU A 170 10.62 11.68 2.79
C GLU A 170 10.42 11.50 1.27
N GLY A 171 9.22 11.84 0.78
CA GLY A 171 8.84 11.67 -0.62
C GLY A 171 8.21 10.33 -0.99
N ASP A 172 8.11 9.36 -0.07
CA ASP A 172 7.39 8.09 -0.30
C ASP A 172 5.89 8.27 -0.47
N PHE A 173 5.35 9.32 0.13
CA PHE A 173 3.94 9.69 0.11
C PHE A 173 3.80 11.18 -0.21
N PRO A 174 2.68 11.61 -0.79
CA PRO A 174 2.38 13.03 -0.90
C PRO A 174 2.28 13.66 0.50
N PRO A 175 2.59 14.96 0.64
CA PRO A 175 2.39 15.66 1.90
C PRO A 175 0.93 15.53 2.34
N GLU A 176 0.70 15.26 3.63
CA GLU A 176 -0.65 15.12 4.17
C GLU A 176 -1.40 16.45 3.99
N VAL A 177 -2.62 16.38 3.47
CA VAL A 177 -3.42 17.58 3.11
C VAL A 177 -3.67 18.46 4.34
N GLU A 178 -3.77 17.88 5.53
CA GLU A 178 -3.88 18.63 6.78
C GLU A 178 -2.62 19.44 7.13
N ASP A 179 -1.43 18.90 6.85
CA ASP A 179 -0.17 19.60 7.09
C ASP A 179 0.04 20.71 6.06
N ALA A 180 -0.38 20.49 4.81
CA ALA A 180 -0.37 21.54 3.78
C ALA A 180 -1.29 22.72 4.13
N ILE A 181 -2.48 22.45 4.68
CA ILE A 181 -3.43 23.48 5.13
C ILE A 181 -2.93 24.19 6.39
N LYS A 182 -2.37 23.47 7.37
CA LYS A 182 -1.79 24.06 8.59
C LYS A 182 -0.57 24.92 8.26
N ASP A 183 0.29 24.47 7.35
CA ASP A 183 1.43 25.25 6.87
C ASP A 183 1.01 26.49 6.08
N GLU A 184 -0.03 26.40 5.24
CA GLU A 184 -0.60 27.58 4.58
C GLU A 184 -1.23 28.56 5.57
N GLN A 185 -1.94 28.07 6.58
CA GLN A 185 -2.54 28.91 7.62
C GLN A 185 -1.48 29.55 8.52
N ALA A 186 -0.39 28.84 8.84
CA ALA A 186 0.75 29.37 9.58
C ALA A 186 1.58 30.40 8.78
N LYS A 187 1.56 30.31 7.43
CA LYS A 187 2.22 31.27 6.53
C LYS A 187 1.38 32.52 6.23
N ARG A 188 0.09 32.55 6.58
CA ARG A 188 -0.76 33.75 6.45
C ARG A 188 -0.55 34.67 7.66
N PRO A 189 -0.08 35.91 7.50
CA PRO A 189 -0.06 36.86 8.61
C PRO A 189 -1.51 37.13 9.05
N ALA A 190 -1.76 37.01 10.35
CA ALA A 190 -3.06 37.33 10.95
C ALA A 190 -3.42 38.78 10.61
N LYS A 191 -4.36 38.99 9.70
CA LYS A 191 -5.01 40.30 9.54
C LYS A 191 -5.91 40.49 10.75
N ALA A 192 -5.40 41.18 11.76
CA ALA A 192 -6.23 41.87 12.73
C ALA A 192 -6.84 43.07 12.01
N GLU A 193 -8.13 43.03 11.72
CA GLU A 193 -9.02 44.18 11.53
C GLU A 193 -10.42 43.66 11.17
N ASP A 194 -11.24 43.46 12.20
CA ASP A 194 -12.70 43.58 12.15
C ASP A 194 -13.24 43.62 13.59
N LEU A 195 -12.90 44.70 14.29
CA LEU A 195 -13.54 45.09 15.55
C LEU A 195 -13.58 46.62 15.61
N ASP A 196 -14.41 47.26 14.77
CA ASP A 196 -15.01 48.53 15.17
C ASP A 196 -16.25 48.91 14.33
N GLU A 197 -17.36 48.20 14.53
CA GLU A 197 -18.66 48.67 14.03
C GLU A 197 -19.75 48.53 15.10
N ALA A 198 -19.47 49.01 16.31
CA ALA A 198 -20.46 49.03 17.39
C ALA A 198 -20.27 50.18 18.39
N ASN A 199 -19.93 51.40 17.96
CA ASN A 199 -20.18 52.59 18.79
C ASN A 199 -20.11 53.93 18.05
N ARG A 200 -21.14 54.26 17.28
CA ARG A 200 -21.54 55.66 17.07
C ARG A 200 -23.05 55.80 17.20
N GLN A 201 -23.52 55.70 18.45
CA GLN A 201 -24.78 56.33 18.82
C GLN A 201 -24.63 57.84 18.69
N LYS A 202 -25.43 58.43 17.80
CA LYS A 202 -25.68 59.87 17.72
C LYS A 202 -26.34 60.35 19.02
N PRO A 203 -26.02 61.56 19.51
CA PRO A 203 -27.02 62.41 20.12
C PRO A 203 -27.49 63.45 19.11
N SER A 204 -28.81 63.57 19.09
CA SER A 204 -29.65 64.59 18.49
C SER A 204 -29.29 66.02 18.92
N ASN A 205 -29.36 66.95 17.95
CA ASN A 205 -30.09 68.21 18.03
C ASN A 205 -30.32 68.75 16.61
#